data_AF-A0A9W5Y0G8-F1
#
_entry.id   AF-A0A9W5Y0G8-F1
#
_cell.length_a   1.000
_cell.length_b   1.000
_cell.length_c   1.000
_cell.angle_alpha   90.00
_cell.angle_beta   90.00
_cell.angle_gamma   90.00
#
_symmetry.space_group_name_H-M   'P 1'
#
loop_
_entity.id
_entity.type
_entity.pdbx_description
1 polymer ?
#
loop_
_entity_poly.entity_id
_entity_poly.type
_entity_poly.pdbx_seq_one_letter_code
_entity_poly.pdbx_strand_id
1 'polypeptide(L)'
;MGSYYKKIDKSVLESGKITIPDDEINLLLDVSKMNVGESIDLILQFNNRKYKGKIAYKNRNSKKNKGKPYYQLTYELGLTKELKKEFIQTFLAIETEKISCNESEKYHITSDNINREVVKFQAKHENLITVSPFLKIGTEYDRLFQKIIEMNLLDLDKNDKEKDIISYSSTWIPISDLNKHKEVKNVVYYLVDTINKEVYIGSAHNLGKRVKPNREEIPGWNIFKYEVINPKYTGLLVKIEYHSIRAFASFLDNVGGESSLGISEYKLNNKVWSKCK
;
A
#
# COMPACT_ATOMS: atom_id res chain seq x y z
N MET A 1 28.51 12.54 13.74
CA MET A 1 27.31 11.99 13.08
C MET A 1 27.50 10.49 12.92
N GLY A 2 26.60 9.69 13.47
CA GLY A 2 26.74 8.25 13.57
C GLY A 2 25.75 7.49 12.69
N SER A 3 25.68 6.18 12.92
CA SER A 3 24.70 5.30 12.29
C SER A 3 24.09 4.41 13.36
N TYR A 4 22.76 4.32 13.36
CA TYR A 4 22.00 3.43 14.20
C TYR A 4 21.54 2.23 13.37
N TYR A 5 21.73 1.02 13.92
CA TYR A 5 21.39 -0.23 13.25
C TYR A 5 20.24 -0.90 13.99
N LYS A 6 19.20 -1.27 13.26
CA LYS A 6 18.02 -1.89 13.83
C LYS A 6 17.70 -3.16 13.07
N LYS A 7 17.65 -4.29 13.80
CA LYS A 7 17.09 -5.55 13.28
C LYS A 7 15.65 -5.31 12.83
N ILE A 8 15.30 -5.82 11.66
CA ILE A 8 13.96 -5.71 11.11
C ILE A 8 13.01 -6.55 11.97
N ASP A 9 11.93 -5.95 12.44
CA ASP A 9 10.92 -6.63 13.25
C ASP A 9 9.53 -6.01 13.00
N LYS A 10 8.51 -6.50 13.72
CA LYS A 10 7.12 -5.99 13.65
C LYS A 10 7.04 -4.49 13.92
N SER A 11 7.91 -3.94 14.78
CA SER A 11 7.91 -2.53 15.13
C SER A 11 8.29 -1.66 13.92
N VAL A 12 9.28 -2.11 13.14
CA VAL A 12 9.71 -1.50 11.88
C VAL A 12 8.65 -1.68 10.79
N LEU A 13 8.22 -2.92 10.51
CA LEU A 13 7.45 -3.24 9.31
C LEU A 13 5.93 -3.04 9.44
N GLU A 14 5.37 -2.97 10.65
CA GLU A 14 3.92 -2.82 10.81
C GLU A 14 3.56 -1.49 11.47
N SER A 15 4.20 -1.20 12.61
CA SER A 15 3.83 -0.03 13.39
C SER A 15 4.49 1.26 12.93
N GLY A 16 5.60 1.15 12.18
CA GLY A 16 6.44 2.30 11.80
C GLY A 16 6.99 3.04 13.01
N LYS A 17 7.19 2.34 14.13
CA LYS A 17 7.60 2.91 15.43
C LYS A 17 8.76 2.12 15.98
N ILE A 18 9.90 2.78 16.19
CA ILE A 18 11.13 2.17 16.68
C ILE A 18 11.51 2.85 17.98
N THR A 19 11.72 2.07 19.03
CA THR A 19 12.34 2.56 20.27
C THR A 19 13.84 2.61 20.07
N ILE A 20 14.44 3.78 20.27
CA ILE A 20 15.89 4.00 20.16
C ILE A 20 16.46 4.06 21.58
N PRO A 21 17.52 3.27 21.89
CA PRO A 21 18.24 3.37 23.15
C PRO A 21 18.83 4.77 23.41
N ASP A 22 18.90 5.16 24.69
CA ASP A 22 19.37 6.49 25.11
C ASP A 22 20.84 6.76 24.76
N ASP A 23 21.66 5.72 24.65
CA ASP A 23 23.07 5.80 24.25
C ASP A 23 23.26 5.91 22.73
N GLU A 24 22.29 5.45 21.94
CA GLU A 24 22.36 5.44 20.48
C GLU A 24 21.68 6.65 19.83
N ILE A 25 20.76 7.34 20.54
CA ILE A 25 20.04 8.47 19.97
C ILE A 25 20.96 9.62 19.54
N ASN A 26 22.06 9.83 20.28
CA ASN A 26 23.07 10.85 19.96
C ASN A 26 23.84 10.55 18.66
N LEU A 27 23.78 9.31 18.16
CA LEU A 27 24.31 8.96 16.84
C LEU A 27 23.46 9.56 15.71
N LEU A 28 22.15 9.73 15.98
CA LEU A 28 21.18 10.19 15.00
C LEU A 28 20.92 11.70 15.08
N LEU A 29 20.75 12.23 16.28
CA LEU A 29 20.43 13.62 16.53
C LEU A 29 21.07 14.06 17.86
N ASP A 30 21.51 15.32 17.94
CA ASP A 30 21.86 15.91 19.23
C ASP A 30 20.57 16.19 20.02
N VAL A 31 20.21 15.25 20.89
CA VAL A 31 18.99 15.31 21.72
C VAL A 31 19.29 15.68 23.15
N SER A 32 20.52 16.14 23.45
CA SER A 32 21.00 16.47 24.81
C SER A 32 20.14 17.50 25.56
N LYS A 33 19.19 18.16 24.86
CA LYS A 33 18.29 19.18 25.39
C LYS A 33 16.80 18.83 25.33
N MET A 34 16.42 17.63 24.89
CA MET A 34 15.00 17.27 24.79
C MET A 34 14.37 17.00 26.16
N ASN A 35 13.26 17.66 26.46
CA ASN A 35 12.43 17.34 27.62
C ASN A 35 11.42 16.22 27.31
N VAL A 36 10.99 15.49 28.35
CA VAL A 36 9.97 14.44 28.18
C VAL A 36 8.68 15.08 27.66
N GLY A 37 8.14 14.53 26.57
CA GLY A 37 6.99 15.05 25.84
C GLY A 37 7.36 15.82 24.57
N GLU A 38 8.61 16.26 24.45
CA GLU A 38 9.08 16.97 23.27
C GLU A 38 9.34 16.03 22.09
N SER A 39 9.45 16.65 20.93
CA SER A 39 9.68 15.93 19.69
C SER A 39 10.30 16.78 18.61
N ILE A 40 11.08 16.13 17.76
CA ILE A 40 11.77 16.74 16.63
C ILE A 40 11.27 16.08 15.35
N ASP A 41 10.80 16.90 14.41
CA ASP A 41 10.45 16.45 13.08
C ASP A 41 11.71 16.28 12.23
N LEU A 42 11.70 15.24 11.40
CA LEU A 42 12.85 14.83 10.60
C LEU A 42 12.41 14.28 9.25
N ILE A 43 13.35 14.22 8.32
CA ILE A 43 13.13 13.66 6.99
C ILE A 43 13.87 12.34 6.89
N LEU A 44 13.15 11.27 6.56
CA LEU A 44 13.75 9.98 6.24
C LEU A 44 13.88 9.85 4.73
N GLN A 45 15.09 9.61 4.22
CA GLN A 45 15.33 9.37 2.80
C GLN A 45 15.59 7.89 2.55
N PHE A 46 14.76 7.26 1.72
CA PHE A 46 14.88 5.86 1.31
C PHE A 46 14.64 5.76 -0.21
N ASN A 47 15.54 5.11 -0.95
CA ASN A 47 15.48 4.97 -2.42
C ASN A 47 15.17 6.30 -3.14
N ASN A 48 15.88 7.38 -2.79
CA ASN A 48 15.72 8.74 -3.31
C ASN A 48 14.34 9.40 -3.08
N ARG A 49 13.46 8.76 -2.32
CA ARG A 49 12.19 9.34 -1.85
C ARG A 49 12.34 9.84 -0.43
N LYS A 50 11.64 10.93 -0.12
CA LYS A 50 11.63 11.55 1.21
C LYS A 50 10.31 11.23 1.90
N TYR A 51 10.41 10.86 3.18
CA TYR A 51 9.29 10.49 4.02
C TYR A 51 9.32 11.31 5.31
N LYS A 52 8.14 11.67 5.82
CA LYS A 52 8.04 12.36 7.11
C LYS A 52 8.33 11.38 8.25
N GLY A 53 9.19 11.81 9.16
CA GLY A 53 9.49 11.10 10.39
C GLY A 53 9.53 12.05 11.58
N LYS A 54 9.55 11.47 12.78
CA LYS A 54 9.55 12.21 14.04
C LYS A 54 10.22 11.40 15.12
N ILE A 55 11.14 12.01 15.87
CA ILE A 55 11.68 11.45 17.11
C ILE A 55 11.00 12.16 18.28
N ALA A 56 10.39 11.39 19.18
CA ALA A 56 9.74 11.92 20.37
C ALA A 56 10.34 11.29 21.63
N TYR A 57 10.56 12.10 22.66
CA TYR A 57 11.00 11.62 23.97
C TYR A 57 9.76 11.34 24.83
N LYS A 58 9.42 10.07 25.02
CA LYS A 58 8.15 9.64 25.60
C LYS A 58 8.32 9.12 27.01
N ASN A 59 7.35 9.42 27.87
CA ASN A 59 7.25 8.79 29.18
C ASN A 59 6.80 7.32 29.05
N ARG A 60 7.24 6.47 29.97
CA ARG A 60 6.88 5.05 30.01
C ARG A 60 5.95 4.81 31.20
N ASN A 61 4.79 4.17 30.98
CA ASN A 61 3.82 3.92 32.04
C ASN A 61 4.47 3.22 33.25
N SER A 62 4.39 3.86 34.42
CA SER A 62 5.19 3.52 35.61
C SER A 62 4.93 2.13 36.19
N LYS A 63 3.75 1.54 35.93
CA LYS A 63 3.30 0.29 36.58
C LYS A 63 4.02 -0.99 36.13
N LYS A 64 4.72 -1.03 34.99
CA LYS A 64 5.35 -2.28 34.48
C LYS A 64 6.88 -2.28 34.41
N ASN A 65 7.56 -1.13 34.22
CA ASN A 65 8.98 -1.11 33.80
C ASN A 65 9.85 -0.02 34.48
N LYS A 66 9.58 0.36 35.73
CA LYS A 66 10.39 1.38 36.47
C LYS A 66 10.57 2.72 35.71
N GLY A 67 9.55 3.17 34.97
CA GLY A 67 9.31 4.59 34.62
C GLY A 67 10.35 5.36 33.81
N LYS A 68 11.44 4.75 33.31
CA LYS A 68 12.43 5.51 32.51
C LYS A 68 11.82 5.90 31.15
N PRO A 69 11.85 7.19 30.78
CA PRO A 69 11.41 7.65 29.46
C PRO A 69 12.30 7.05 28.34
N TYR A 70 11.85 7.13 27.10
CA TYR A 70 12.53 6.53 25.95
C TYR A 70 12.33 7.36 24.69
N TYR A 71 13.28 7.28 23.75
CA TYR A 71 13.15 7.88 22.44
C TYR A 71 12.40 6.96 21.49
N GLN A 72 11.44 7.51 20.74
CA GLN A 72 10.70 6.78 19.73
C GLN A 72 10.77 7.50 18.39
N LEU A 73 11.38 6.84 17.41
CA LEU A 73 11.26 7.22 16.00
C LEU A 73 9.93 6.69 15.46
N THR A 74 9.15 7.58 14.85
CA THR A 74 7.93 7.24 14.11
C THR A 74 8.05 7.76 12.69
N TYR A 75 7.52 7.03 11.71
CA TYR A 75 7.49 7.48 10.32
C TYR A 75 6.19 7.10 9.61
N GLU A 76 5.93 7.78 8.51
CA GLU A 76 4.68 7.61 7.76
C GLU A 76 4.58 6.24 7.07
N LEU A 77 3.34 5.81 6.83
CA LEU A 77 3.00 4.51 6.27
C LEU A 77 3.63 4.25 4.89
N GLY A 78 3.91 5.31 4.13
CA GLY A 78 4.59 5.21 2.84
C GLY A 78 5.96 4.53 2.96
N LEU A 79 6.76 4.94 3.94
CA LEU A 79 8.07 4.30 4.19
C LEU A 79 7.89 2.86 4.66
N THR A 80 6.91 2.59 5.53
CA THR A 80 6.62 1.23 5.98
C THR A 80 6.34 0.29 4.81
N LYS A 81 5.55 0.71 3.82
CA LYS A 81 5.26 -0.09 2.61
C LYS A 81 6.52 -0.40 1.80
N GLU A 82 7.40 0.58 1.63
CA GLU A 82 8.66 0.39 0.91
C GLU A 82 9.61 -0.55 1.67
N LEU A 83 9.70 -0.41 2.99
CA LEU A 83 10.52 -1.31 3.83
C LEU A 83 9.99 -2.76 3.83
N LYS A 84 8.66 -2.97 3.75
CA LYS A 84 8.08 -4.31 3.58
C LYS A 84 8.53 -4.98 2.28
N LYS A 85 8.63 -4.21 1.19
CA LYS A 85 9.13 -4.72 -0.10
C LYS A 85 10.63 -4.96 -0.09
N GLU A 86 11.37 -4.09 0.60
CA GLU A 86 12.82 -4.20 0.71
C GLU A 86 13.22 -5.42 1.54
N PHE A 87 12.59 -5.62 2.70
CA PHE A 87 12.86 -6.71 3.66
C PHE A 87 11.79 -7.79 3.59
N ILE A 88 11.60 -8.31 2.38
CA ILE A 88 10.51 -9.22 2.02
C ILE A 88 10.53 -10.51 2.85
N GLN A 89 11.71 -11.06 3.11
CA GLN A 89 11.86 -12.31 3.84
C GLN A 89 11.43 -12.15 5.30
N THR A 90 11.87 -11.08 5.97
CA THR A 90 11.41 -10.78 7.32
C THR A 90 9.92 -10.48 7.37
N PHE A 91 9.39 -9.77 6.37
CA PHE A 91 7.96 -9.50 6.28
C PHE A 91 7.16 -10.81 6.19
N LEU A 92 7.52 -11.72 5.28
CA LEU A 92 6.87 -13.02 5.15
C LEU A 92 6.95 -13.84 6.44
N ALA A 93 8.11 -13.89 7.08
CA ALA A 93 8.28 -14.58 8.35
C ALA A 93 7.32 -14.04 9.44
N ILE A 94 7.13 -12.73 9.50
CA ILE A 94 6.17 -12.08 10.40
C ILE A 94 4.72 -12.44 10.04
N GLU A 95 4.38 -12.48 8.75
CA GLU A 95 3.05 -12.87 8.27
C GLU A 95 2.76 -14.34 8.61
N THR A 96 3.70 -15.25 8.34
CA THR A 96 3.58 -16.67 8.65
C THR A 96 3.38 -16.90 10.15
N GLU A 97 4.14 -16.21 11.01
CA GLU A 97 3.97 -16.32 12.47
C GLU A 97 2.53 -15.96 12.89
N LYS A 98 1.91 -14.97 12.25
CA LYS A 98 0.54 -14.56 12.57
C LYS A 98 -0.49 -15.59 12.15
N ILE A 99 -0.27 -16.27 11.02
CA ILE A 99 -1.13 -17.36 10.56
C ILE A 99 -0.99 -18.54 11.53
N SER A 100 0.24 -18.96 11.84
CA SER A 100 0.49 -20.11 12.72
C SER A 100 0.08 -19.89 14.18
N CYS A 101 0.16 -18.66 14.71
CA CYS A 101 -0.29 -18.36 16.08
C CYS A 101 -1.81 -18.52 16.28
N ASN A 102 -2.61 -18.59 15.20
CA ASN A 102 -4.03 -18.92 15.27
C ASN A 102 -4.29 -20.44 15.37
N GLU A 103 -3.29 -21.28 15.10
CA GLU A 103 -3.37 -22.74 15.11
C GLU A 103 -2.61 -23.35 16.31
N SER A 104 -3.05 -23.07 17.55
CA SER A 104 -2.67 -23.77 18.81
C SER A 104 -1.19 -23.97 19.20
N GLU A 105 -0.21 -23.72 18.33
CA GLU A 105 1.23 -23.88 18.57
C GLU A 105 1.94 -22.55 18.29
N LYS A 106 2.49 -21.93 19.34
CA LYS A 106 3.25 -20.68 19.24
C LYS A 106 4.60 -20.93 18.54
N TYR A 107 4.61 -20.94 17.22
CA TYR A 107 5.84 -20.86 16.45
C TYR A 107 6.37 -19.43 16.48
N HIS A 108 7.28 -19.14 17.41
CA HIS A 108 8.03 -17.89 17.41
C HIS A 108 9.08 -17.92 16.29
N ILE A 109 8.69 -17.58 15.06
CA ILE A 109 9.60 -17.47 13.91
C ILE A 109 10.61 -16.32 14.11
N THR A 110 10.35 -15.41 15.06
CA THR A 110 11.33 -14.41 15.51
C THR A 110 12.43 -14.97 16.41
N SER A 111 12.40 -16.26 16.77
CA SER A 111 13.55 -16.95 17.39
C SER A 111 14.76 -16.88 16.45
N ASP A 112 15.95 -16.71 17.01
CA ASP A 112 17.13 -16.06 16.43
C ASP A 112 17.71 -16.60 15.10
N ASN A 113 17.13 -17.64 14.51
CA ASN A 113 17.70 -18.32 13.35
C ASN A 113 17.25 -17.78 11.98
N ILE A 114 16.08 -17.15 11.84
CA ILE A 114 15.53 -16.76 10.52
C ILE A 114 15.66 -15.26 10.23
N ASN A 115 15.55 -14.41 11.25
CA ASN A 115 15.53 -12.96 11.06
C ASN A 115 16.89 -12.33 11.38
N ARG A 116 17.73 -12.14 10.34
CA ARG A 116 19.03 -11.46 10.44
C ARG A 116 19.08 -10.13 9.72
N GLU A 117 17.97 -9.71 9.09
CA GLU A 117 17.96 -8.48 8.31
C GLU A 117 18.05 -7.25 9.22
N VAL A 118 18.82 -6.26 8.77
CA VAL A 118 19.12 -5.05 9.53
C VAL A 118 18.97 -3.84 8.62
N VAL A 119 18.23 -2.84 9.09
CA VAL A 119 18.20 -1.49 8.49
C VAL A 119 19.19 -0.59 9.20
N LYS A 120 19.86 0.26 8.41
CA LYS A 120 20.72 1.33 8.88
C LYS A 120 19.98 2.67 8.77
N PHE A 121 20.01 3.42 9.86
CA PHE A 121 19.63 4.83 9.92
C PHE A 121 20.91 5.65 10.06
N GLN A 122 21.25 6.43 9.04
CA GLN A 122 22.45 7.26 9.02
C GLN A 122 22.08 8.73 9.07
N ALA A 123 22.50 9.42 10.12
CA ALA A 123 22.34 10.87 10.21
C ALA A 123 23.13 11.58 9.11
N LYS A 124 22.49 12.56 8.50
CA LYS A 124 23.08 13.58 7.64
C LYS A 124 22.90 14.95 8.32
N HIS A 125 23.09 16.03 7.58
CA HIS A 125 22.85 17.39 8.05
C HIS A 125 21.34 17.67 8.18
N GLU A 126 20.97 18.61 9.06
CA GLU A 126 19.64 19.23 9.11
C GLU A 126 18.46 18.25 9.28
N ASN A 127 18.51 17.37 10.29
CA ASN A 127 17.45 16.40 10.60
C ASN A 127 17.11 15.46 9.42
N LEU A 128 18.03 15.29 8.47
CA LEU A 128 17.91 14.30 7.41
C LEU A 128 18.56 12.99 7.85
N ILE A 129 17.83 11.89 7.77
CA ILE A 129 18.34 10.55 8.03
C ILE A 129 18.20 9.72 6.76
N THR A 130 19.31 9.21 6.25
CA THR A 130 19.28 8.23 5.16
C THR A 130 18.98 6.85 5.75
N VAL A 131 18.00 6.18 5.18
CA VAL A 131 17.61 4.82 5.51
C VAL A 131 18.11 3.91 4.40
N SER A 132 18.81 2.83 4.76
CA SER A 132 19.32 1.87 3.78
C SER A 132 19.40 0.45 4.36
N PRO A 133 19.33 -0.59 3.53
CA PRO A 133 19.64 -1.94 4.00
C PRO A 133 21.10 -2.01 4.47
N PHE A 134 21.33 -2.67 5.60
CA PHE A 134 22.66 -3.03 6.08
C PHE A 134 22.93 -4.51 5.88
N LEU A 135 21.99 -5.35 6.34
CA LEU A 135 21.99 -6.79 6.10
C LEU A 135 20.63 -7.17 5.49
N LYS A 136 20.67 -7.91 4.39
CA LYS A 136 19.50 -8.37 3.67
C LYS A 136 19.65 -9.84 3.31
N ILE A 137 18.55 -10.58 3.36
CA ILE A 137 18.47 -11.96 2.91
C ILE A 137 17.66 -11.96 1.61
N GLY A 138 18.23 -12.52 0.55
CA GLY A 138 17.55 -12.63 -0.73
C GLY A 138 17.27 -14.09 -1.10
N THR A 139 16.19 -14.29 -1.85
CA THR A 139 15.84 -15.59 -2.46
C THR A 139 15.47 -15.40 -3.93
N GLU A 140 15.47 -16.48 -4.71
CA GLU A 140 15.00 -16.48 -6.10
C GLU A 140 13.52 -16.09 -6.25
N TYR A 141 12.75 -16.13 -5.15
CA TYR A 141 11.33 -15.81 -5.11
C TYR A 141 11.02 -14.35 -4.73
N ASP A 142 12.03 -13.53 -4.40
CA ASP A 142 11.80 -12.17 -3.88
C ASP A 142 10.93 -11.33 -4.82
N ARG A 143 11.16 -11.42 -6.14
CA ARG A 143 10.37 -10.68 -7.14
C ARG A 143 8.91 -11.12 -7.18
N LEU A 144 8.65 -12.41 -6.98
CA LEU A 144 7.29 -12.93 -6.90
C LEU A 144 6.59 -12.36 -5.66
N PHE A 145 7.23 -12.44 -4.50
CA PHE A 145 6.65 -11.95 -3.25
C PHE A 145 6.49 -10.42 -3.22
N GLN A 146 7.40 -9.66 -3.82
CA GLN A 146 7.23 -8.21 -4.02
C GLN A 146 5.97 -7.90 -4.84
N LYS A 147 5.73 -8.64 -5.93
CA LYS A 147 4.49 -8.49 -6.71
C LYS A 147 3.25 -8.83 -5.89
N ILE A 148 3.31 -9.88 -5.06
CA ILE A 148 2.20 -10.26 -4.18
C ILE A 148 1.91 -9.13 -3.17
N ILE A 149 2.94 -8.50 -2.58
CA ILE A 149 2.77 -7.30 -1.74
C ILE A 149 2.17 -6.13 -2.53
N GLU A 150 2.66 -5.87 -3.73
CA GLU A 150 2.17 -4.77 -4.58
C GLU A 150 0.69 -4.91 -4.94
N MET A 151 0.24 -6.15 -5.09
CA MET A 151 -1.14 -6.51 -5.33
C MET A 151 -1.98 -6.58 -4.04
N ASN A 152 -1.41 -6.25 -2.87
CA ASN A 152 -2.01 -6.37 -1.54
C ASN A 152 -2.58 -7.78 -1.25
N LEU A 153 -1.99 -8.84 -1.82
CA LEU A 153 -2.50 -10.20 -1.69
C LEU A 153 -2.14 -10.87 -0.35
N LEU A 154 -1.19 -10.33 0.43
CA LEU A 154 -0.85 -10.87 1.76
C LEU A 154 -1.79 -10.39 2.87
N ASP A 155 -2.57 -9.33 2.63
CA ASP A 155 -3.62 -8.88 3.56
C ASP A 155 -4.92 -9.71 3.40
N LEU A 156 -4.88 -10.83 2.67
CA LEU A 156 -6.05 -11.70 2.40
C LEU A 156 -6.56 -12.50 3.61
N ASP A 157 -5.87 -12.50 4.75
CA ASP A 157 -6.35 -13.16 5.99
C ASP A 157 -6.45 -12.26 7.24
N LYS A 158 -5.93 -11.03 7.19
CA LYS A 158 -5.96 -10.15 8.37
C LYS A 158 -7.30 -9.42 8.48
N ASN A 159 -8.16 -9.95 9.35
CA ASN A 159 -9.49 -9.46 9.73
C ASN A 159 -10.56 -9.64 8.66
N ASP A 160 -11.47 -10.57 8.95
CA ASP A 160 -12.75 -10.80 8.25
C ASP A 160 -13.78 -9.68 8.49
N LYS A 161 -13.34 -8.52 9.02
CA LYS A 161 -14.17 -7.32 9.18
C LYS A 161 -13.98 -6.46 7.94
N GLU A 162 -14.85 -6.74 6.96
CA GLU A 162 -15.13 -5.97 5.75
C GLU A 162 -13.90 -5.64 4.90
N LYS A 163 -13.54 -6.56 4.00
CA LYS A 163 -12.65 -6.23 2.89
C LYS A 163 -13.47 -5.52 1.83
N ASP A 164 -12.97 -4.38 1.39
CA ASP A 164 -13.53 -3.68 0.24
C ASP A 164 -13.61 -4.64 -0.94
N ILE A 165 -14.77 -4.65 -1.60
CA ILE A 165 -15.02 -5.48 -2.79
C ILE A 165 -14.01 -5.14 -3.89
N ILE A 166 -13.61 -3.86 -3.96
CA ILE A 166 -12.59 -3.32 -4.85
C ILE A 166 -11.28 -3.23 -4.07
N SER A 167 -10.25 -3.98 -4.47
CA SER A 167 -8.93 -3.97 -3.83
C SER A 167 -7.99 -2.90 -4.40
N TYR A 168 -8.25 -2.42 -5.62
CA TYR A 168 -7.48 -1.38 -6.28
C TYR A 168 -8.33 -0.67 -7.34
N SER A 169 -8.21 0.64 -7.45
CA SER A 169 -8.79 1.44 -8.54
C SER A 169 -7.68 2.21 -9.24
N SER A 170 -7.58 2.07 -10.56
CA SER A 170 -6.58 2.80 -11.34
C SER A 170 -7.00 4.26 -11.55
N THR A 171 -6.02 5.12 -11.83
CA THR A 171 -6.31 6.38 -12.53
C THR A 171 -6.72 6.10 -13.99
N TRP A 172 -7.14 7.13 -14.71
CA TRP A 172 -7.26 7.07 -16.16
C TRP A 172 -5.88 6.89 -16.80
N ILE A 173 -5.79 5.97 -17.75
CA ILE A 173 -4.55 5.52 -18.39
C ILE A 173 -4.73 5.66 -19.91
N PRO A 174 -3.76 6.24 -20.65
CA PRO A 174 -3.80 6.29 -22.10
C PRO A 174 -3.72 4.89 -22.73
N ILE A 175 -4.37 4.67 -23.87
CA ILE A 175 -4.33 3.40 -24.60
C ILE A 175 -2.90 2.94 -24.95
N SER A 176 -1.96 3.87 -25.15
CA SER A 176 -0.55 3.57 -25.40
C SER A 176 0.11 2.76 -24.28
N ASP A 177 -0.42 2.86 -23.06
CA ASP A 177 0.09 2.16 -21.88
C ASP A 177 -0.61 0.82 -21.62
N LEU A 178 -1.61 0.41 -22.41
CA LEU A 178 -2.39 -0.82 -22.22
C LEU A 178 -1.50 -2.07 -21.99
N ASN A 179 -0.40 -2.18 -22.76
CA ASN A 179 0.53 -3.31 -22.66
C ASN A 179 1.16 -3.46 -21.26
N LYS A 180 1.33 -2.36 -20.52
CA LYS A 180 1.88 -2.38 -19.14
C LYS A 180 0.90 -3.02 -18.15
N HIS A 181 -0.39 -3.06 -18.48
CA HIS A 181 -1.49 -3.52 -17.62
C HIS A 181 -2.08 -4.86 -18.06
N LYS A 182 -1.51 -5.53 -19.07
CA LYS A 182 -2.06 -6.76 -19.67
C LYS A 182 -2.24 -7.92 -18.68
N GLU A 183 -1.44 -7.97 -17.62
CA GLU A 183 -1.43 -9.05 -16.63
C GLU A 183 -2.44 -8.84 -15.48
N VAL A 184 -3.15 -7.71 -15.45
CA VAL A 184 -4.12 -7.43 -14.39
C VAL A 184 -5.33 -8.37 -14.53
N LYS A 185 -5.77 -8.95 -13.41
CA LYS A 185 -6.81 -9.98 -13.36
C LYS A 185 -8.03 -9.54 -12.55
N ASN A 186 -9.17 -10.16 -12.85
CA ASN A 186 -10.45 -9.98 -12.16
C ASN A 186 -10.84 -8.51 -11.98
N VAL A 187 -11.10 -7.85 -13.11
CA VAL A 187 -11.34 -6.40 -13.15
C VAL A 187 -12.68 -6.06 -13.74
N VAL A 188 -13.27 -4.97 -13.25
CA VAL A 188 -14.23 -4.17 -14.01
C VAL A 188 -13.44 -3.03 -14.66
N TYR A 189 -13.53 -2.91 -15.98
CA TYR A 189 -12.81 -1.90 -16.75
C TYR A 189 -13.79 -0.94 -17.43
N TYR A 190 -13.29 0.27 -17.66
CA TYR A 190 -14.01 1.37 -18.27
C TYR A 190 -13.15 1.88 -19.42
N LEU A 191 -13.70 1.90 -20.62
CA LEU A 191 -13.07 2.48 -21.81
C LEU A 191 -13.82 3.76 -22.15
N VAL A 192 -13.07 4.79 -22.54
CA VAL A 192 -13.65 6.07 -22.94
C VAL A 192 -13.06 6.49 -24.27
N ASP A 193 -13.94 6.90 -25.17
CA ASP A 193 -13.60 7.68 -26.35
C ASP A 193 -13.85 9.16 -26.01
N THR A 194 -12.78 9.92 -25.79
CA THR A 194 -12.92 11.33 -25.41
C THR A 194 -13.37 12.23 -26.57
N ILE A 195 -13.29 11.75 -27.83
CA ILE A 195 -13.67 12.51 -29.02
C ILE A 195 -15.17 12.37 -29.24
N ASN A 196 -15.66 11.12 -29.32
CA ASN A 196 -17.09 10.83 -29.51
C ASN A 196 -17.89 10.92 -28.20
N LYS A 197 -17.21 11.09 -27.06
CA LYS A 197 -17.77 11.15 -25.69
C LYS A 197 -18.52 9.87 -25.32
N GLU A 198 -18.00 8.73 -25.75
CA GLU A 198 -18.59 7.42 -25.50
C GLU A 198 -17.90 6.72 -24.32
N VAL A 199 -18.67 5.92 -23.58
CA VAL A 199 -18.17 5.14 -22.45
C VAL A 199 -18.61 3.68 -22.62
N TYR A 200 -17.67 2.76 -22.47
CA TYR A 200 -17.92 1.33 -22.43
C TYR A 200 -17.47 0.76 -21.10
N ILE A 201 -18.29 -0.09 -20.49
CA ILE A 201 -18.00 -0.75 -19.22
C ILE A 201 -18.05 -2.25 -19.45
N GLY A 202 -17.05 -2.97 -18.96
CA GLY A 202 -17.06 -4.42 -19.02
C GLY A 202 -16.27 -5.08 -17.89
N SER A 203 -16.34 -6.41 -17.79
CA SER A 203 -15.48 -7.17 -16.88
C SER A 203 -14.55 -8.16 -17.59
N ALA A 204 -13.44 -8.49 -16.92
CA ALA A 204 -12.47 -9.45 -17.42
C ALA A 204 -11.76 -10.20 -16.30
N HIS A 205 -11.60 -11.52 -16.46
CA HIS A 205 -10.67 -12.29 -15.65
C HIS A 205 -9.20 -11.96 -15.94
N ASN A 206 -8.89 -11.50 -17.16
CA ASN A 206 -7.58 -11.00 -17.56
C ASN A 206 -7.78 -9.82 -18.51
N LEU A 207 -7.27 -8.64 -18.13
CA LEU A 207 -7.48 -7.39 -18.86
C LEU A 207 -6.89 -7.46 -20.27
N GLY A 208 -5.63 -7.89 -20.41
CA GLY A 208 -4.94 -7.89 -21.71
C GLY A 208 -5.50 -8.88 -22.73
N LYS A 209 -6.16 -9.95 -22.28
CA LYS A 209 -6.87 -10.87 -23.18
C LYS A 209 -8.18 -10.29 -23.70
N ARG A 210 -8.89 -9.51 -22.88
CA ARG A 210 -10.24 -9.00 -23.16
C ARG A 210 -10.25 -7.62 -23.81
N VAL A 211 -9.36 -6.73 -23.39
CA VAL A 211 -9.28 -5.34 -23.87
C VAL A 211 -8.22 -5.26 -24.96
N LYS A 212 -8.66 -4.86 -26.15
CA LYS A 212 -7.82 -4.67 -27.33
C LYS A 212 -8.16 -3.34 -27.99
N PRO A 213 -7.23 -2.69 -28.70
CA PRO A 213 -7.57 -1.56 -29.56
C PRO A 213 -8.63 -1.94 -30.61
N ASN A 214 -9.41 -0.96 -31.07
CA ASN A 214 -10.43 -1.11 -32.13
C ASN A 214 -11.52 -2.14 -31.81
N ARG A 215 -12.10 -2.08 -30.60
CA ARG A 215 -13.25 -2.91 -30.28
C ARG A 215 -14.46 -2.48 -31.08
N GLU A 216 -15.22 -3.44 -31.59
CA GLU A 216 -16.43 -3.16 -32.38
C GLU A 216 -17.43 -2.29 -31.63
N GLU A 217 -17.55 -2.46 -30.31
CA GLU A 217 -18.53 -1.73 -29.51
C GLU A 217 -18.13 -0.27 -29.21
N ILE A 218 -16.83 0.06 -29.30
CA ILE A 218 -16.31 1.42 -29.04
C ILE A 218 -14.98 1.64 -29.79
N PRO A 219 -14.96 1.68 -31.13
CA PRO A 219 -13.73 1.57 -31.89
C PRO A 219 -12.71 2.70 -31.62
N GLY A 220 -13.19 3.89 -31.24
CA GLY A 220 -12.36 5.09 -31.01
C GLY A 220 -11.87 5.29 -29.57
N TRP A 221 -12.06 4.32 -28.66
CA TRP A 221 -11.62 4.47 -27.28
C TRP A 221 -10.11 4.77 -27.17
N ASN A 222 -9.74 5.75 -26.35
CA ASN A 222 -8.38 6.27 -26.27
C ASN A 222 -7.82 6.36 -24.85
N ILE A 223 -8.67 6.27 -23.82
CA ILE A 223 -8.26 6.15 -22.42
C ILE A 223 -9.06 5.04 -21.73
N PHE A 224 -8.49 4.46 -20.69
CA PHE A 224 -9.15 3.43 -19.89
C PHE A 224 -8.84 3.57 -18.40
N LYS A 225 -9.70 3.00 -17.56
CA LYS A 225 -9.41 2.73 -16.15
C LYS A 225 -9.92 1.35 -15.77
N TYR A 226 -9.49 0.82 -14.64
CA TYR A 226 -9.98 -0.45 -14.13
C TYR A 226 -10.01 -0.50 -12.60
N GLU A 227 -10.89 -1.34 -12.09
CA GLU A 227 -11.07 -1.66 -10.67
C GLU A 227 -10.81 -3.16 -10.49
N VAL A 228 -9.82 -3.50 -9.66
CA VAL A 228 -9.49 -4.89 -9.33
C VAL A 228 -10.44 -5.35 -8.24
N ILE A 229 -11.15 -6.43 -8.52
CA ILE A 229 -12.04 -7.07 -7.56
C ILE A 229 -11.21 -7.98 -6.67
N ASN A 230 -11.43 -7.89 -5.37
CA ASN A 230 -10.78 -8.75 -4.41
C ASN A 230 -11.07 -10.23 -4.79
N PRO A 231 -10.06 -11.12 -4.78
CA PRO A 231 -10.22 -12.54 -5.10
C PRO A 231 -11.41 -13.22 -4.41
N LYS A 232 -11.71 -12.84 -3.15
CA LYS A 232 -12.84 -13.35 -2.36
C LYS A 232 -14.22 -13.08 -3.01
N TYR A 233 -14.32 -12.00 -3.78
CA TYR A 233 -15.56 -11.54 -4.43
C TYR A 233 -15.56 -11.72 -5.95
N THR A 234 -14.66 -12.53 -6.49
CA THR A 234 -14.61 -12.80 -7.95
C THR A 234 -15.91 -13.38 -8.50
N GLY A 235 -16.68 -14.13 -7.69
CA GLY A 235 -18.03 -14.59 -8.06
C GLY A 235 -19.07 -13.47 -8.23
N LEU A 236 -18.76 -12.24 -7.78
CA LEU A 236 -19.60 -11.05 -7.97
C LEU A 236 -19.16 -10.20 -9.16
N LEU A 237 -18.09 -10.55 -9.88
CA LEU A 237 -17.49 -9.72 -10.92
C LEU A 237 -18.51 -9.22 -11.96
N VAL A 238 -19.32 -10.14 -12.51
CA VAL A 238 -20.38 -9.79 -13.49
C VAL A 238 -21.50 -8.97 -12.86
N LYS A 239 -21.84 -9.21 -11.59
CA LYS A 239 -22.86 -8.43 -10.88
C LYS A 239 -22.41 -6.98 -10.67
N ILE A 240 -21.12 -6.78 -10.38
CA ILE A 240 -20.52 -5.44 -10.23
C ILE A 240 -20.50 -4.73 -11.59
N GLU A 241 -20.10 -5.42 -12.66
CA GLU A 241 -20.20 -4.89 -14.04
C GLU A 241 -21.62 -4.44 -14.37
N TYR A 242 -22.63 -5.28 -14.14
CA TYR A 242 -24.03 -4.94 -14.39
C TYR A 242 -24.52 -3.76 -13.55
N HIS A 243 -24.10 -3.69 -12.29
CA HIS A 243 -24.39 -2.54 -11.44
C HIS A 243 -23.80 -1.26 -12.04
N SER A 244 -22.53 -1.27 -12.43
CA SER A 244 -21.85 -0.12 -13.05
C SER A 244 -22.51 0.28 -14.37
N ILE A 245 -22.83 -0.67 -15.25
CA ILE A 245 -23.53 -0.39 -16.52
C ILE A 245 -24.88 0.28 -16.24
N ARG A 246 -25.70 -0.28 -15.34
CA ARG A 246 -27.02 0.28 -15.01
C ARG A 246 -26.92 1.66 -14.39
N ALA A 247 -25.97 1.87 -13.47
CA ALA A 247 -25.75 3.16 -12.85
C ALA A 247 -25.37 4.22 -13.88
N PHE A 248 -24.48 3.92 -14.83
CA PHE A 248 -24.11 4.86 -15.87
C PHE A 248 -25.25 5.08 -16.88
N ALA A 249 -25.95 4.02 -17.29
CA ALA A 249 -27.07 4.10 -18.24
C ALA A 249 -28.25 4.93 -17.70
N SER A 250 -28.47 4.99 -16.38
CA SER A 250 -29.50 5.86 -15.81
C SER A 250 -29.14 7.35 -15.87
N PHE A 251 -27.86 7.69 -16.02
CA PHE A 251 -27.38 9.08 -16.07
C PHE A 251 -26.95 9.54 -17.47
N LEU A 252 -26.53 8.62 -18.34
CA LEU A 252 -26.03 8.89 -19.68
C LEU A 252 -26.95 8.31 -20.74
N ASP A 253 -27.05 9.00 -21.87
CA ASP A 253 -27.71 8.46 -23.05
C ASP A 253 -27.03 7.15 -23.47
N ASN A 254 -27.86 6.15 -23.76
CA ASN A 254 -27.41 4.79 -23.93
C ASN A 254 -28.10 4.15 -25.15
N VAL A 255 -27.37 3.26 -25.81
CA VAL A 255 -27.85 2.55 -27.02
C VAL A 255 -28.96 1.54 -26.70
N GLY A 256 -29.12 1.17 -25.42
CA GLY A 256 -30.16 0.25 -24.96
C GLY A 256 -31.57 0.83 -24.95
N GLY A 257 -31.72 2.14 -25.17
CA GLY A 257 -33.02 2.81 -25.17
C GLY A 257 -33.66 2.95 -23.79
N GLU A 258 -32.90 2.73 -22.72
CA GLU A 258 -33.37 2.92 -21.34
C GLU A 258 -33.42 4.41 -21.00
N SER A 259 -34.40 4.81 -20.18
CA SER A 259 -34.56 6.19 -19.75
C SER A 259 -33.32 6.69 -19.00
N SER A 260 -32.72 7.76 -19.50
CA SER A 260 -31.55 8.41 -18.91
C SER A 260 -31.89 9.83 -18.45
N LEU A 261 -31.13 10.36 -17.48
CA LEU A 261 -31.23 11.76 -17.09
C LEU A 261 -30.44 12.71 -18.01
N GLY A 262 -29.54 12.20 -18.85
CA GLY A 262 -28.75 12.98 -19.81
C GLY A 262 -27.82 14.04 -19.19
N ILE A 263 -27.07 13.69 -18.12
CA ILE A 263 -26.42 14.69 -17.25
C ILE A 263 -24.92 14.96 -17.51
N SER A 264 -24.50 15.12 -18.76
CA SER A 264 -23.07 15.32 -19.10
C SER A 264 -22.39 16.53 -18.41
N GLU A 265 -23.16 17.57 -18.07
CA GLU A 265 -22.65 18.83 -17.48
C GLU A 265 -22.70 18.86 -15.93
N TYR A 266 -23.18 17.80 -15.28
CA TYR A 266 -23.43 17.79 -13.85
C TYR A 266 -22.17 17.43 -13.06
N LYS A 267 -22.04 18.03 -11.87
CA LYS A 267 -20.92 17.76 -10.94
C LYS A 267 -21.36 16.90 -9.77
N LEU A 268 -20.70 15.75 -9.58
CA LEU A 268 -20.87 14.93 -8.39
C LEU A 268 -20.18 15.59 -7.17
N ASN A 269 -20.95 15.97 -6.15
CA ASN A 269 -20.46 16.69 -4.96
C ASN A 269 -20.11 15.80 -3.75
N ASN A 270 -20.08 14.47 -3.91
CA ASN A 270 -19.78 13.54 -2.81
C ASN A 270 -18.33 13.68 -2.30
N LYS A 271 -18.16 14.19 -1.07
CA LYS A 271 -16.86 14.39 -0.43
C LYS A 271 -16.12 13.09 -0.08
N VAL A 272 -16.85 11.98 0.05
CA VAL A 272 -16.30 10.66 0.42
C VAL A 272 -15.34 10.11 -0.65
N TRP A 273 -15.52 10.49 -1.92
CA TRP A 273 -14.63 10.09 -3.02
C TRP A 273 -13.15 10.38 -2.75
N SER A 274 -12.84 11.48 -2.05
CA SER A 274 -11.47 11.84 -1.67
C SER A 274 -10.78 10.81 -0.75
N LYS A 275 -11.56 9.98 -0.05
CA LYS A 275 -11.09 8.93 0.85
C LYS A 275 -11.01 7.55 0.19
N CYS A 276 -11.50 7.41 -1.05
CA CYS A 276 -11.52 6.15 -1.81
C CYS A 276 -10.35 6.05 -2.83
N LYS A 277 -9.36 6.94 -2.73
CA LYS A 277 -8.15 6.97 -3.56
C LYS A 277 -7.02 6.12 -2.99
#